data_AF-A0A3S0QHA9-F1
#
_entry.id   AF-A0A3S0QHA9-F1
#
_cell.length_a   1.000
_cell.length_b   1.000
_cell.length_c   1.000
_cell.angle_alpha   90.00
_cell.angle_beta   90.00
_cell.angle_gamma   90.00
#
_symmetry.space_group_name_H-M   'P 1'
#
loop_
_entity.id
_entity.type
_entity.pdbx_description
1 polymer ?
#
loop_
_entity_poly.entity_id
_entity_poly.type
_entity_poly.pdbx_seq_one_letter_code
_entity_poly.pdbx_strand_id
1 'polypeptide(L)'
;MGVSSASDYIEIFKRMLTGERTTRTMNALATDYYLTHIRADFGDTAAQSAINSVRQHINYYEQVGKSSLPSLRALVEKHATLTSLQDDAQHLHEDFWKKVKEALADTPTARQQRLKSAPKIPEKIEVRTFVFKRNPDVVAEVLSRAGTTCEKCEQPAPFKRKANGHPYLEVHHKIQLANGGEDSIENATGLCPNCHREFHFG
;
A
#
# COMPACT_ATOMS: atom_id res chain seq x y z
N MET A 1 5.69 -26.16 -19.67
CA MET A 1 4.93 -25.83 -18.44
C MET A 1 3.65 -26.64 -18.49
N GLY A 2 3.50 -27.64 -17.60
CA GLY A 2 2.39 -28.60 -17.64
C GLY A 2 1.19 -28.12 -16.84
N VAL A 3 -0.02 -28.54 -17.23
CA VAL A 3 -1.32 -28.14 -16.64
C VAL A 3 -1.37 -28.30 -15.11
N SER A 4 -0.57 -29.20 -14.52
CA SER A 4 -0.47 -29.41 -13.07
C SER A 4 0.09 -28.21 -12.30
N SER A 5 1.02 -27.42 -12.90
CA SER A 5 1.66 -26.30 -12.19
C SER A 5 0.73 -25.12 -12.00
N ALA A 6 -0.21 -24.89 -12.92
CA ALA A 6 -1.19 -23.81 -12.79
C ALA A 6 -2.20 -24.09 -11.66
N SER A 7 -2.67 -25.34 -11.56
CA SER A 7 -3.55 -25.76 -10.47
C SER A 7 -2.87 -25.65 -9.11
N ASP A 8 -1.59 -26.02 -9.01
CA ASP A 8 -0.81 -25.87 -7.77
C ASP A 8 -0.70 -24.40 -7.33
N TYR A 9 -0.47 -23.47 -8.27
CA TYR A 9 -0.38 -22.04 -7.97
C TYR A 9 -1.72 -21.46 -7.50
N ILE A 10 -2.84 -21.87 -8.11
CA ILE A 10 -4.19 -21.46 -7.68
C ILE A 10 -4.49 -21.98 -6.28
N GLU A 11 -4.14 -23.22 -5.98
CA GLU A 11 -4.36 -23.82 -4.65
C GLU A 11 -3.51 -23.11 -3.58
N ILE A 12 -2.25 -22.79 -3.90
CA ILE A 12 -1.37 -22.04 -3.01
C ILE A 12 -1.94 -20.64 -2.75
N PHE A 13 -2.41 -19.94 -3.79
CA PHE A 13 -3.03 -18.63 -3.65
C PHE A 13 -4.26 -18.66 -2.72
N LYS A 14 -5.16 -19.64 -2.89
CA LYS A 14 -6.34 -19.80 -2.01
C LYS A 14 -5.93 -19.97 -0.55
N ARG A 15 -4.92 -20.80 -0.29
CA ARG A 15 -4.38 -21.03 1.07
C ARG A 15 -3.68 -19.80 1.62
N MET A 16 -3.01 -19.01 0.79
CA MET A 16 -2.43 -17.74 1.19
C MET A 16 -3.53 -16.77 1.66
N LEU A 17 -4.66 -16.68 0.95
CA LEU A 17 -5.78 -15.83 1.36
C LEU A 17 -6.39 -16.24 2.71
N THR A 18 -6.46 -17.54 3.02
CA THR A 18 -7.01 -18.05 4.28
C THR A 18 -5.97 -18.20 5.40
N GLY A 19 -4.68 -18.01 5.10
CA GLY A 19 -3.60 -18.23 6.05
C GLY A 19 -3.31 -19.70 6.35
N GLU A 20 -3.85 -20.63 5.55
CA GLU A 20 -3.59 -22.05 5.69
C GLU A 20 -2.18 -22.42 5.22
N ARG A 21 -1.57 -23.41 5.86
CA ARG A 21 -0.28 -23.96 5.44
C ARG A 21 -0.34 -24.49 4.01
N THR A 22 0.67 -24.14 3.20
CA THR A 22 0.91 -24.73 1.88
C THR A 22 1.97 -25.84 2.00
N THR A 23 1.79 -26.93 1.27
CA THR A 23 2.76 -28.06 1.24
C THR A 23 3.56 -28.13 -0.05
N ARG A 24 3.05 -27.50 -1.11
CA ARG A 24 3.69 -27.31 -2.41
C ARG A 24 4.55 -26.05 -2.38
N THR A 25 5.69 -26.08 -3.07
CA THR A 25 6.65 -24.99 -3.09
C THR A 25 6.47 -24.15 -4.35
N MET A 26 6.25 -22.85 -4.18
CA MET A 26 6.46 -21.86 -5.24
C MET A 26 7.89 -21.33 -5.19
N ASN A 27 8.41 -20.92 -6.34
CA ASN A 27 9.69 -20.22 -6.37
C ASN A 27 9.57 -18.83 -5.70
N ALA A 28 10.69 -18.29 -5.23
CA ALA A 28 10.74 -17.02 -4.52
C ALA A 28 10.13 -15.85 -5.31
N LEU A 29 10.30 -15.81 -6.64
CA LEU A 29 9.73 -14.75 -7.48
C LEU A 29 8.20 -14.80 -7.50
N ALA A 30 7.62 -16.00 -7.61
CA ALA A 30 6.18 -16.20 -7.52
C ALA A 30 5.65 -15.88 -6.11
N THR A 31 6.36 -16.29 -5.06
CA THR A 31 5.98 -15.96 -3.68
C THR A 31 5.98 -14.45 -3.44
N ASP A 32 7.00 -13.72 -3.89
CA ASP A 32 7.06 -12.26 -3.79
C ASP A 32 5.91 -11.61 -4.56
N TYR A 33 5.63 -12.09 -5.79
CA TYR A 33 4.52 -11.61 -6.60
C TYR A 33 3.18 -11.76 -5.88
N TYR A 34 2.87 -12.94 -5.34
CA TYR A 34 1.60 -13.16 -4.64
C TYR A 34 1.47 -12.37 -3.36
N LEU A 35 2.51 -12.30 -2.51
CA LEU A 35 2.46 -11.48 -1.29
C LEU A 35 2.19 -10.01 -1.61
N THR A 36 2.83 -9.50 -2.67
CA THR A 36 2.65 -8.12 -3.16
C THR A 36 1.23 -7.87 -3.65
N HIS A 37 0.70 -8.73 -4.53
CA HIS A 37 -0.60 -8.50 -5.16
C HIS A 37 -1.77 -8.87 -4.23
N ILE A 38 -1.61 -9.84 -3.33
CA ILE A 38 -2.64 -10.13 -2.32
C ILE A 38 -2.90 -8.89 -1.47
N ARG A 39 -1.83 -8.17 -1.09
CA ARG A 39 -1.97 -6.92 -0.36
C ARG A 39 -2.68 -5.86 -1.18
N ALA A 40 -2.25 -5.67 -2.43
CA ALA A 40 -2.82 -4.66 -3.33
C ALA A 40 -4.31 -4.90 -3.61
N ASP A 41 -4.69 -6.16 -3.84
CA ASP A 41 -6.03 -6.54 -4.30
C ASP A 41 -7.00 -6.85 -3.14
N PHE A 42 -6.51 -7.34 -2.01
CA PHE A 42 -7.33 -7.86 -0.90
C PHE A 42 -7.04 -7.21 0.48
N GLY A 43 -6.10 -6.28 0.56
CA GLY A 43 -5.81 -5.49 1.76
C GLY A 43 -4.91 -6.18 2.80
N ASP A 44 -4.58 -5.43 3.86
CA ASP A 44 -3.54 -5.82 4.83
C ASP A 44 -3.89 -7.08 5.64
N THR A 45 -5.17 -7.31 5.97
CA THR A 45 -5.60 -8.55 6.64
C THR A 45 -5.31 -9.78 5.78
N ALA A 46 -5.60 -9.73 4.48
CA ALA A 46 -5.31 -10.82 3.56
C ALA A 46 -3.79 -10.99 3.34
N ALA A 47 -3.05 -9.87 3.30
CA ALA A 47 -1.60 -9.90 3.25
C ALA A 47 -1.00 -10.59 4.49
N GLN A 48 -1.52 -10.30 5.68
CA GLN A 48 -1.07 -10.93 6.92
C GLN A 48 -1.38 -12.43 6.96
N SER A 49 -2.57 -12.83 6.47
CA SER A 49 -2.91 -14.24 6.23
C SER A 49 -1.90 -14.90 5.28
N ALA A 50 -1.56 -14.25 4.17
CA ALA A 50 -0.62 -14.78 3.19
C ALA A 50 0.80 -14.93 3.75
N ILE A 51 1.28 -13.93 4.49
CA ILE A 51 2.56 -13.98 5.22
C ILE A 51 2.56 -15.17 6.20
N ASN A 52 1.46 -15.35 6.95
CA ASN A 52 1.33 -16.46 7.90
C ASN A 52 1.30 -17.83 7.21
N SER A 53 0.68 -17.93 6.04
CA SER A 53 0.68 -19.15 5.21
C SER A 53 2.12 -19.51 4.79
N VAL A 54 2.90 -18.54 4.31
CA VAL A 54 4.30 -18.76 3.89
C VAL A 54 5.20 -19.08 5.10
N ARG A 55 5.00 -18.44 6.26
CA ARG A 55 5.69 -18.80 7.51
C ARG A 55 5.44 -20.27 7.90
N GLN A 56 4.19 -20.71 7.84
CA GLN A 56 3.84 -22.11 8.14
C GLN A 56 4.48 -23.09 7.15
N HIS A 57 4.63 -22.71 5.88
CA HIS A 57 5.35 -23.51 4.89
C HIS A 57 6.84 -23.66 5.23
N ILE A 58 7.51 -22.55 5.56
CA ILE A 58 8.92 -22.54 5.97
C ILE A 58 9.12 -23.46 7.18
N ASN A 59 8.31 -23.27 8.22
CA ASN A 59 8.39 -24.07 9.45
C ASN A 59 8.21 -25.57 9.18
N TYR A 60 7.25 -25.92 8.32
CA TYR A 60 7.04 -27.32 7.93
C TYR A 60 8.27 -27.91 7.24
N TYR A 61 8.85 -27.20 6.26
CA TYR A 61 10.02 -27.68 5.51
C TYR A 61 11.27 -27.88 6.37
N GLU A 62 11.45 -27.02 7.38
CA GLU A 62 12.54 -27.12 8.34
C GLU A 62 12.34 -28.30 9.30
N GLN A 63 11.11 -28.52 9.77
CA GLN A 63 10.78 -29.66 10.63
C GLN A 63 10.93 -31.00 9.92
N VAL A 64 10.61 -31.09 8.63
CA VAL A 64 10.79 -32.32 7.85
C VAL A 64 12.20 -32.48 7.27
N GLY A 65 13.16 -31.62 7.67
CA GLY A 65 14.58 -31.73 7.30
C GLY A 65 14.88 -31.51 5.82
N LYS A 66 14.00 -30.83 5.07
CA LYS A 66 14.15 -30.69 3.60
C LYS A 66 15.03 -29.51 3.18
N SER A 67 14.93 -28.35 3.85
CA SER A 67 15.73 -27.13 3.57
C SER A 67 15.40 -26.03 4.59
N SER A 68 16.31 -25.05 4.78
CA SER A 68 16.13 -23.85 5.60
C SER A 68 15.51 -22.65 4.87
N LEU A 69 15.20 -22.80 3.56
CA LEU A 69 14.49 -21.83 2.71
C LEU A 69 14.79 -20.33 2.98
N PRO A 70 16.06 -19.90 2.98
CA PRO A 70 16.45 -18.55 3.41
C PRO A 70 15.84 -17.43 2.55
N SER A 71 15.67 -17.64 1.25
CA SER A 71 15.03 -16.66 0.36
C SER A 71 13.57 -16.40 0.72
N LEU A 72 12.82 -17.43 1.13
CA LEU A 72 11.43 -17.26 1.55
C LEU A 72 11.33 -16.57 2.92
N ARG A 73 12.27 -16.84 3.85
CA ARG A 73 12.38 -16.08 5.10
C ARG A 73 12.61 -14.59 4.83
N ALA A 74 13.56 -14.27 3.95
CA ALA A 74 13.83 -12.88 3.59
C ALA A 74 12.58 -12.18 2.99
N LEU A 75 11.80 -12.89 2.17
CA LEU A 75 10.55 -12.37 1.63
C LEU A 75 9.49 -12.16 2.72
N VAL A 76 9.31 -13.12 3.63
CA VAL A 76 8.40 -12.98 4.77
C VAL A 76 8.76 -11.76 5.62
N GLU A 77 10.04 -11.55 5.92
CA GLU A 77 10.49 -10.40 6.70
C GLU A 77 10.30 -9.08 5.94
N LYS A 78 10.61 -9.05 4.63
CA LYS A 78 10.34 -7.90 3.75
C LYS A 78 8.86 -7.50 3.82
N HIS A 79 7.96 -8.46 3.59
CA HIS A 79 6.51 -8.21 3.54
C HIS A 79 5.91 -7.92 4.91
N ALA A 80 6.34 -8.62 5.96
CA ALA A 80 5.90 -8.34 7.33
C ALA A 80 6.31 -6.93 7.79
N THR A 81 7.53 -6.50 7.44
CA THR A 81 8.02 -5.15 7.73
C THR A 81 7.23 -4.09 6.98
N LEU A 82 6.94 -4.32 5.69
CA LEU A 82 6.10 -3.43 4.89
C LEU A 82 4.66 -3.30 5.43
N THR A 83 4.07 -4.41 5.92
CA THR A 83 2.78 -4.38 6.61
C THR A 83 2.88 -3.58 7.90
N SER A 84 3.83 -3.91 8.79
CA SER A 84 3.93 -3.27 10.11
C SER A 84 4.27 -1.78 10.08
N LEU A 85 5.03 -1.30 9.08
CA LEU A 85 5.44 0.11 8.98
C LEU A 85 4.36 1.03 8.38
N GLN A 86 3.41 0.47 7.64
CA GLN A 86 2.27 1.21 7.11
C GLN A 86 1.11 1.23 8.11
N ASP A 87 1.04 0.21 8.98
CA ASP A 87 -0.02 0.05 9.98
C ASP A 87 -0.07 1.17 11.03
N ASP A 88 1.05 1.68 11.56
CA ASP A 88 1.00 2.62 12.70
C ASP A 88 0.34 3.97 12.34
N ALA A 89 0.72 4.57 11.22
CA ALA A 89 0.15 5.85 10.79
C ALA A 89 -1.29 5.69 10.28
N GLN A 90 -1.57 4.58 9.59
CA GLN A 90 -2.87 4.30 9.03
C GLN A 90 -3.88 3.95 10.13
N HIS A 91 -3.51 3.14 11.12
CA HIS A 91 -4.35 2.79 12.26
C HIS A 91 -4.69 4.04 13.10
N LEU A 92 -3.73 4.94 13.34
CA LEU A 92 -4.00 6.23 13.98
C LEU A 92 -5.02 7.07 13.20
N HIS A 93 -4.95 7.05 11.87
CA HIS A 93 -5.88 7.76 11.00
C HIS A 93 -7.28 7.13 11.03
N GLU A 94 -7.37 5.81 10.96
CA GLU A 94 -8.63 5.05 11.03
C GLU A 94 -9.34 5.24 12.38
N ASP A 95 -8.59 5.13 13.49
CA ASP A 95 -9.10 5.40 14.84
C ASP A 95 -9.62 6.82 14.98
N PHE A 96 -8.88 7.79 14.42
CA PHE A 96 -9.32 9.18 14.41
C PHE A 96 -10.63 9.34 13.64
N TRP A 97 -10.74 8.78 12.42
CA TRP A 97 -11.95 8.90 11.61
C TRP A 97 -13.14 8.16 12.19
N LYS A 98 -12.92 7.03 12.89
CA LYS A 98 -13.95 6.37 13.67
C LYS A 98 -14.52 7.32 14.73
N LYS A 99 -13.67 8.00 15.50
CA LYS A 99 -14.09 9.01 16.48
C LYS A 99 -14.78 10.21 15.84
N VAL A 100 -14.33 10.65 14.65
CA VAL A 100 -15.01 11.69 13.87
C VAL A 100 -16.43 11.25 13.49
N LYS A 101 -16.60 10.02 13.00
CA LYS A 101 -17.90 9.45 12.64
C LYS A 101 -18.84 9.39 13.84
N GLU A 102 -18.35 8.92 14.99
CA GLU A 102 -19.07 8.93 16.26
C GLU A 102 -19.48 10.36 16.66
N ALA A 103 -18.57 11.34 16.52
CA ALA A 103 -18.85 12.73 16.82
C ALA A 103 -19.87 13.36 15.85
N LEU A 104 -19.85 12.99 14.56
CA LEU A 104 -20.79 13.46 13.55
C LEU A 104 -22.21 12.90 13.76
N ALA A 105 -22.31 11.66 14.25
CA ALA A 105 -23.59 11.04 14.62
C ALA A 105 -24.26 11.70 15.84
N ASP A 106 -23.51 12.48 16.60
CA ASP A 106 -24.01 13.24 17.75
C ASP A 106 -24.59 14.61 17.34
N THR A 107 -25.23 15.30 18.29
CA THR A 107 -25.80 16.63 18.06
C THR A 107 -24.71 17.72 17.99
N PRO A 108 -24.94 18.80 17.22
CA PRO A 108 -24.05 19.97 17.22
C PRO A 108 -23.83 20.54 18.62
N THR A 109 -24.86 20.59 19.47
CA THR A 109 -24.77 21.13 20.84
C THR A 109 -23.83 20.31 21.71
N ALA A 110 -23.93 18.98 21.66
CA ALA A 110 -23.05 18.09 22.43
C ALA A 110 -21.59 18.22 21.98
N ARG A 111 -21.33 18.33 20.66
CA ARG A 111 -19.98 18.64 20.13
C ARG A 111 -19.46 19.98 20.67
N GLN A 112 -20.28 21.04 20.64
CA GLN A 112 -19.88 22.36 21.14
C GLN A 112 -19.56 22.34 22.64
N GLN A 113 -20.30 21.57 23.45
CA GLN A 113 -19.98 21.39 24.87
C GLN A 113 -18.61 20.70 25.06
N ARG A 114 -18.33 19.62 24.33
CA ARG A 114 -17.00 18.96 24.37
C ARG A 114 -15.87 19.91 23.96
N LEU A 115 -16.10 20.76 22.95
CA LEU A 115 -15.11 21.72 22.47
C LEU A 115 -14.79 22.83 23.48
N LYS A 116 -15.68 23.14 24.44
CA LYS A 116 -15.42 24.14 25.50
C LYS A 116 -14.35 23.67 26.49
N SER A 117 -14.31 22.38 26.80
CA SER A 117 -13.34 21.79 27.73
C SER A 117 -12.14 21.13 27.04
N ALA A 118 -12.20 20.93 25.72
CA ALA A 118 -11.10 20.30 24.97
C ALA A 118 -9.83 21.18 24.93
N PRO A 119 -8.63 20.58 25.05
CA PRO A 119 -7.37 21.29 24.85
C PRO A 119 -7.31 21.87 23.43
N LYS A 120 -6.93 23.14 23.32
CA LYS A 120 -6.82 23.82 22.01
C LYS A 120 -5.55 23.47 21.25
N ILE A 121 -4.55 22.96 21.96
CA ILE A 121 -3.27 22.51 21.41
C ILE A 121 -3.26 20.98 21.49
N PRO A 122 -3.24 20.27 20.35
CA PRO A 122 -3.19 18.82 20.35
C PRO A 122 -1.81 18.31 20.78
N GLU A 123 -1.79 17.10 21.33
CA GLU A 123 -0.55 16.37 21.60
C GLU A 123 0.16 16.00 20.28
N LYS A 124 1.49 15.93 20.32
CA LYS A 124 2.31 15.47 19.19
C LYS A 124 2.72 14.02 19.42
N ILE A 125 2.57 13.20 18.39
CA ILE A 125 2.98 11.79 18.39
C ILE A 125 4.09 11.63 17.35
N GLU A 126 5.21 11.00 17.72
CA GLU A 126 6.29 10.64 16.78
C GLU A 126 5.89 9.36 16.04
N VAL A 127 5.98 9.37 14.71
CA VAL A 127 5.78 8.20 13.86
C VAL A 127 6.99 8.08 12.93
N ARG A 128 7.52 6.87 12.76
CA ARG A 128 8.64 6.58 11.86
C ARG A 128 8.12 5.84 10.64
N THR A 129 8.54 6.26 9.46
CA THR A 129 8.12 5.64 8.19
C THR A 129 9.29 5.57 7.22
N PHE A 130 9.21 4.64 6.26
CA PHE A 130 10.16 4.51 5.17
C PHE A 130 9.59 5.16 3.92
N VAL A 131 10.42 5.89 3.19
CA VAL A 131 10.04 6.57 1.96
C VAL A 131 10.94 6.15 0.81
N PHE A 132 10.38 6.08 -0.39
CA PHE A 132 11.15 5.79 -1.60
C PHE A 132 11.92 7.03 -2.06
N LYS A 133 13.22 6.84 -2.31
CA LYS A 133 14.04 7.84 -3.00
C LYS A 133 13.75 7.76 -4.50
N ARG A 134 12.75 8.53 -4.95
CA ARG A 134 12.32 8.57 -6.36
C ARG A 134 13.36 9.23 -7.26
N ASN A 135 13.39 8.80 -8.52
CA ASN A 135 14.18 9.40 -9.58
C ASN A 135 13.55 10.74 -9.99
N PRO A 136 14.25 11.87 -9.81
CA PRO A 136 13.72 13.19 -10.18
C PRO A 136 13.43 13.33 -11.68
N ASP A 137 14.17 12.63 -12.54
CA ASP A 137 14.00 12.73 -14.00
C ASP A 137 12.69 12.09 -14.46
N VAL A 138 12.29 10.97 -13.85
CA VAL A 138 10.97 10.35 -14.12
C VAL A 138 9.85 11.31 -13.75
N VAL A 139 9.96 11.96 -12.59
CA VAL A 139 8.97 12.94 -12.14
C VAL A 139 8.92 14.14 -13.09
N ALA A 140 10.07 14.68 -13.48
CA ALA A 140 10.16 15.82 -14.39
C ALA A 140 9.57 15.50 -15.76
N GLU A 141 9.90 14.33 -16.32
CA GLU A 141 9.42 13.89 -17.63
C GLU A 141 7.91 13.66 -17.64
N VAL A 142 7.36 13.02 -16.61
CA VAL A 142 5.91 12.80 -16.49
C VAL A 142 5.15 14.12 -16.36
N LEU A 143 5.68 15.07 -15.59
CA LEU A 143 5.07 16.41 -15.46
C LEU A 143 5.18 17.21 -16.77
N SER A 144 6.30 17.10 -17.48
CA SER A 144 6.50 17.71 -18.79
C SER A 144 5.51 17.15 -19.81
N ARG A 145 5.36 15.82 -19.86
CA ARG A 145 4.40 15.10 -20.71
C ARG A 145 2.96 15.51 -20.43
N ALA A 146 2.56 15.58 -19.16
CA ALA A 146 1.21 16.00 -18.77
C ALA A 146 0.95 17.50 -19.03
N GLY A 147 2.00 18.32 -19.02
CA GLY A 147 1.94 19.76 -19.27
C GLY A 147 1.04 20.48 -18.25
N THR A 148 -0.10 20.98 -18.72
CA THR A 148 -1.06 21.72 -17.90
C THR A 148 -2.26 20.89 -17.46
N THR A 149 -2.38 19.65 -17.91
CA THR A 149 -3.64 18.92 -17.91
C THR A 149 -3.50 17.57 -17.21
N CYS A 150 -4.50 17.22 -16.40
CA CYS A 150 -4.57 15.92 -15.75
C CYS A 150 -4.73 14.80 -16.80
N GLU A 151 -3.88 13.78 -16.74
CA GLU A 151 -3.92 12.65 -17.68
C GLU A 151 -5.10 11.67 -17.43
N LYS A 152 -5.87 11.85 -16.35
CA LYS A 152 -7.08 11.05 -16.06
C LYS A 152 -8.37 11.75 -16.46
N CYS A 153 -8.63 12.95 -15.93
CA CYS A 153 -9.90 13.66 -16.12
C CYS A 153 -9.85 14.74 -17.20
N GLU A 154 -8.68 14.93 -17.82
CA GLU A 154 -8.43 15.89 -18.90
C GLU A 154 -8.72 17.35 -18.52
N GLN A 155 -8.91 17.63 -17.23
CA GLN A 155 -9.08 18.98 -16.72
C GLN A 155 -7.73 19.66 -16.49
N PRO A 156 -7.65 20.99 -16.65
CA PRO A 156 -6.44 21.74 -16.33
C PRO A 156 -6.09 21.60 -14.84
N ALA A 157 -4.81 21.75 -14.53
CA ALA A 157 -4.34 21.79 -13.16
C ALA A 157 -5.12 22.84 -12.35
N PRO A 158 -5.53 22.53 -11.10
CA PRO A 158 -6.45 23.37 -10.34
C PRO A 158 -5.85 24.74 -9.96
N PHE A 159 -4.53 24.84 -9.90
CA PHE A 159 -3.81 26.07 -9.62
C PHE A 159 -2.36 25.99 -10.12
N LYS A 160 -1.67 27.14 -10.08
CA LYS A 160 -0.25 27.27 -10.36
C LYS A 160 0.56 27.29 -9.06
N ARG A 161 1.71 26.62 -9.05
CA ARG A 161 2.68 26.64 -7.95
C ARG A 161 3.12 28.08 -7.70
N LYS A 162 3.02 28.55 -6.45
CA LYS A 162 3.44 29.91 -6.07
C LYS A 162 4.92 30.20 -6.37
N ALA A 163 5.77 29.19 -6.22
CA ALA A 163 7.23 29.35 -6.35
C ALA A 163 7.69 29.66 -7.78
N ASN A 164 7.00 29.12 -8.80
CA ASN A 164 7.50 29.15 -10.18
C ASN A 164 6.40 29.30 -11.24
N GLY A 165 5.13 29.43 -10.86
CA GLY A 165 4.00 29.61 -11.79
C GLY A 165 3.62 28.35 -12.59
N HIS A 166 4.28 27.21 -12.39
CA HIS A 166 3.97 25.98 -13.12
C HIS A 166 2.64 25.35 -12.67
N PRO A 167 1.91 24.67 -13.56
CA PRO A 167 0.70 23.89 -13.22
C PRO A 167 0.96 22.91 -12.06
N TYR A 168 0.02 22.84 -11.11
CA TYR A 168 0.12 21.88 -10.01
C TYR A 168 -0.52 20.53 -10.39
N LEU A 169 0.33 19.60 -10.80
CA LEU A 169 0.02 18.17 -10.93
C LEU A 169 0.93 17.35 -10.00
N GLU A 170 0.47 16.15 -9.66
CA GLU A 170 1.14 15.17 -8.82
C GLU A 170 1.42 13.91 -9.64
N VAL A 171 2.62 13.34 -9.50
CA VAL A 171 2.99 12.09 -10.16
C VAL A 171 2.55 10.90 -9.33
N HIS A 172 1.78 10.01 -9.95
CA HIS A 172 1.30 8.76 -9.39
C HIS A 172 1.84 7.57 -10.17
N HIS A 173 2.29 6.54 -9.46
CA HIS A 173 2.68 5.27 -10.08
C HIS A 173 1.47 4.34 -10.17
N LYS A 174 1.13 3.86 -11.38
CA LYS A 174 0.01 2.97 -11.68
C LYS A 174 0.11 1.67 -10.87
N ILE A 175 1.28 1.04 -10.90
CA ILE A 175 1.69 0.04 -9.92
C ILE A 175 2.48 0.80 -8.86
N GLN A 176 1.94 0.89 -7.65
CA GLN A 176 2.59 1.62 -6.56
C GLN A 176 3.98 1.06 -6.25
N LEU A 177 4.95 1.93 -5.94
CA LEU A 177 6.31 1.52 -5.55
C LEU A 177 6.31 0.59 -4.32
N ALA A 178 5.40 0.82 -3.37
CA ALA A 178 5.20 -0.05 -2.21
C ALA A 178 4.80 -1.48 -2.59
N ASN A 179 4.16 -1.63 -3.75
CA ASN A 179 3.73 -2.91 -4.33
C ASN A 179 4.72 -3.38 -5.41
N GLY A 180 6.00 -3.02 -5.31
CA GLY A 180 7.03 -3.46 -6.24
C GLY A 180 6.96 -2.84 -7.63
N GLY A 181 6.17 -1.77 -7.82
CA GLY A 181 6.14 -1.03 -9.07
C GLY A 181 7.48 -0.36 -9.39
N GLU A 182 7.79 -0.26 -10.68
CA GLU A 182 9.00 0.39 -11.16
C GLU A 182 8.87 1.91 -11.11
N ASP A 183 9.97 2.59 -10.78
CA ASP A 183 10.06 4.04 -10.90
C ASP A 183 10.44 4.42 -12.34
N SER A 184 9.46 4.30 -13.25
CA SER A 184 9.61 4.50 -14.69
C SER A 184 8.52 5.41 -15.25
N ILE A 185 8.76 5.97 -16.44
CA ILE A 185 7.82 6.90 -17.11
C ILE A 185 6.54 6.17 -17.52
N GLU A 186 6.66 4.90 -17.90
CA GLU A 186 5.58 4.02 -18.36
C GLU A 186 4.63 3.68 -17.21
N ASN A 187 5.19 3.47 -16.01
CA ASN A 187 4.45 3.20 -14.80
C ASN A 187 3.92 4.47 -14.11
N ALA A 188 4.26 5.67 -14.58
CA ALA A 188 3.90 6.93 -13.92
C ALA A 188 2.91 7.78 -14.73
N THR A 189 2.08 8.56 -14.03
CA THR A 189 1.10 9.48 -14.62
C THR A 189 0.98 10.79 -13.85
N GLY A 190 0.75 11.89 -14.57
CA GLY A 190 0.56 13.24 -14.02
C GLY A 190 -0.92 13.54 -13.77
N LEU A 191 -1.31 13.70 -12.51
CA LEU A 191 -2.70 13.82 -12.08
C LEU A 191 -2.97 15.11 -11.31
N CYS A 192 -4.21 15.59 -11.38
CA CYS A 192 -4.65 16.62 -10.44
C CYS A 192 -4.83 16.02 -9.02
N PRO A 193 -4.81 16.83 -7.95
CA PRO A 193 -4.93 16.36 -6.58
C PRO A 193 -6.19 15.52 -6.33
N ASN A 194 -7.31 15.86 -6.97
CA ASN A 194 -8.57 15.14 -6.80
C ASN A 194 -8.49 13.73 -7.40
N CYS A 195 -8.06 13.61 -8.67
CA CYS A 195 -7.89 12.32 -9.31
C CYS A 195 -6.82 11.47 -8.63
N HIS A 196 -5.74 12.10 -8.14
CA HIS A 196 -4.71 11.40 -7.38
C HIS A 196 -5.27 10.78 -6.10
N ARG A 197 -6.10 11.52 -5.35
CA ARG A 197 -6.76 11.00 -4.14
C ARG A 197 -7.80 9.93 -4.46
N GLU A 198 -8.55 10.08 -5.54
CA GLU A 198 -9.51 9.07 -6.03
C GLU A 198 -8.81 7.72 -6.29
N PHE A 199 -7.59 7.71 -6.85
CA PHE A 199 -6.81 6.47 -7.01
C PHE A 199 -6.42 5.81 -5.68
N HIS A 200 -6.32 6.58 -4.59
CA HIS A 200 -5.97 6.06 -3.28
C HIS A 200 -7.19 5.65 -2.44
N PHE A 201 -8.33 6.32 -2.60
CA PHE A 201 -9.45 6.22 -1.65
C PHE A 201 -10.81 5.91 -2.30
N GLY A 202 -10.96 6.08 -3.62
CA GLY A 202 -12.27 6.03 -4.29
C GLY A 202 -13.06 7.33 -4.09
#